data_AF-A0A9D9RU06-F1
#
_entry.id   AF-A0A9D9RU06-F1
#
_cell.length_a   1.000
_cell.length_b   1.000
_cell.length_c   1.000
_cell.angle_alpha   90.00
_cell.angle_beta   90.00
_cell.angle_gamma   90.00
#
_symmetry.space_group_name_H-M   'P 1'
#
loop_
_entity.id
_entity.type
_entity.pdbx_description
1 polymer ?
#
loop_
_entity_poly.entity_id
_entity_poly.type
_entity_poly.pdbx_seq_one_letter_code
_entity_poly.pdbx_strand_id
1 'polypeptide(L)'
;MATQKWCIANQASFCATPNGVKITDLFIGAQVETTGETQIVSMRGNDNKIHNVTWMKATFWTSKGQQTGWVRELLFDDYNDVFSKPEVEIPGAPGDPSDPFPYATTNPNDPAQYMVLGKDARGTELVKYNLCGEICIAFVVGVGMKQFLLDWKNVPNSLYQWTLGGTSDKQTDASVLKNMLFAYGYTTANGNVINFSDSINGPIFAGQNITPGRFQKFLETHYLIANVAINKFTGRLIPDEPNQPNRTNHWVVLDKVMPNNTEYGRVELFNPFNNRRQEYSYNNFIASFGGGTYSGLWIKRKQDRQPDQAAQSPKKWAVKNDEFADVPAGKKVLKVERGAVVEFTGSKEQRNGMGWAQIKYKGMTAWAPEISLEDFSDQFPDNEVVIQHPTPEEDDAPQYMYLPGENGIKNNMCGQLCAAFITRLDIETFMVKWKEKAAVYYKLAVGGNTDMGTGIDSLESMYRVDPYNAVPGDLIRFDQGMLDPITRRPLVSPGRMQKMLKDFYLVAGVRIKKTDKFTGRLSGGGTGHWIVVDKVTPNGKNDGCQGWVEIYNPFPNKRQEYSYDEFINSFGLPGMQLGLWVRRKGLG
;
A
#
# COMPACT_ATOMS: atom_id res chain seq x y z
N MET A 1 15.90 -27.87 -4.89
CA MET A 1 15.79 -26.50 -4.34
C MET A 1 14.65 -25.82 -5.09
N ALA A 2 13.73 -25.13 -4.42
CA ALA A 2 12.68 -24.38 -5.11
C ALA A 2 13.32 -23.27 -5.97
N THR A 3 12.88 -23.12 -7.21
CA THR A 3 13.33 -22.03 -8.09
C THR A 3 12.94 -20.69 -7.47
N GLN A 4 13.93 -19.82 -7.25
CA GLN A 4 13.67 -18.46 -6.78
C GLN A 4 12.97 -17.68 -7.90
N LYS A 5 11.79 -17.13 -7.60
CA LYS A 5 11.09 -16.20 -8.47
C LYS A 5 11.68 -14.80 -8.32
N TRP A 6 11.65 -14.04 -9.40
CA TRP A 6 12.08 -12.67 -9.44
C TRP A 6 11.08 -11.83 -10.23
N CYS A 7 11.07 -10.52 -9.99
CA CYS A 7 10.30 -9.58 -10.79
C CYS A 7 11.21 -8.61 -11.54
N ILE A 8 10.77 -8.19 -12.73
CA ILE A 8 11.50 -7.25 -13.56
C ILE A 8 11.16 -5.81 -13.12
N ALA A 9 12.16 -5.10 -12.60
CA ALA A 9 12.02 -3.77 -12.03
C ALA A 9 11.81 -2.64 -13.03
N ASN A 10 12.39 -2.81 -14.22
CA ASN A 10 12.41 -1.83 -15.29
C ASN A 10 12.27 -2.58 -16.61
N GLN A 11 11.78 -1.93 -17.66
CA GLN A 11 11.69 -2.57 -18.98
C GLN A 11 13.03 -3.22 -19.36
N ALA A 12 12.99 -4.52 -19.64
CA ALA A 12 14.19 -5.32 -19.84
C ALA A 12 14.12 -6.07 -21.16
N SER A 13 15.23 -6.09 -21.90
CA SER A 13 15.33 -6.97 -23.07
C SER A 13 15.63 -8.41 -22.62
N PHE A 14 14.81 -9.34 -23.09
CA PHE A 14 15.00 -10.79 -22.92
C PHE A 14 15.70 -11.33 -24.16
N CYS A 15 16.95 -11.77 -24.02
CA CYS A 15 17.79 -12.12 -25.17
C CYS A 15 18.08 -13.63 -25.25
N ALA A 16 18.32 -14.15 -26.46
CA ALA A 16 18.65 -15.57 -26.66
C ALA A 16 20.01 -15.96 -26.05
N THR A 17 20.95 -15.02 -26.06
CA THR A 17 22.23 -15.09 -25.37
C THR A 17 22.51 -13.73 -24.72
N PRO A 18 23.45 -13.63 -23.78
CA PRO A 18 23.88 -12.35 -23.23
C PRO A 18 24.34 -11.39 -24.34
N ASN A 19 23.72 -10.22 -24.43
CA ASN A 19 23.91 -9.24 -25.50
C ASN A 19 23.59 -9.75 -26.92
N GLY A 20 22.88 -10.88 -27.05
CA GLY A 20 22.47 -11.47 -28.32
C GLY A 20 21.17 -10.88 -28.87
N VAL A 21 20.59 -11.60 -29.83
CA VAL A 21 19.29 -11.25 -30.44
C VAL A 21 18.21 -11.19 -29.36
N LYS A 22 17.50 -10.06 -29.31
CA LYS A 22 16.34 -9.89 -28.43
C LYS A 22 15.22 -10.84 -28.88
N ILE A 23 14.73 -11.64 -27.94
CA ILE A 23 13.55 -12.50 -28.10
C ILE A 23 12.28 -11.66 -27.91
N THR A 24 12.18 -10.97 -26.78
CA THR A 24 11.06 -10.09 -26.42
C THR A 24 11.51 -9.02 -25.42
N ASP A 25 10.67 -8.04 -25.15
CA ASP A 25 10.81 -7.19 -23.98
C ASP A 25 9.98 -7.75 -22.82
N LEU A 26 10.55 -7.72 -21.63
CA LEU A 26 9.86 -7.97 -20.37
C LEU A 26 9.34 -6.62 -19.86
N PHE A 27 8.06 -6.59 -19.54
CA PHE A 27 7.41 -5.43 -18.95
C PHE A 27 7.75 -5.32 -17.45
N ILE A 28 7.58 -4.12 -16.89
CA ILE A 28 7.76 -3.90 -15.45
C ILE A 28 6.78 -4.78 -14.68
N GLY A 29 7.34 -5.60 -13.80
CA GLY A 29 6.60 -6.54 -12.98
C GLY A 29 6.45 -7.95 -13.54
N ALA A 30 6.97 -8.20 -14.75
CA ALA A 30 7.07 -9.56 -15.28
C ALA A 30 7.77 -10.48 -14.28
N GLN A 31 7.13 -11.61 -13.96
CA GLN A 31 7.68 -12.64 -13.09
C GLN A 31 8.52 -13.61 -13.90
N VAL A 32 9.73 -13.91 -13.43
CA VAL A 32 10.67 -14.80 -14.10
C VAL A 32 11.27 -15.77 -13.09
N GLU A 33 11.60 -16.97 -13.57
CA GLU A 33 12.30 -17.99 -12.76
C GLU A 33 13.72 -18.16 -13.28
N THR A 34 14.72 -17.88 -12.44
CA THR A 34 16.13 -18.03 -12.84
C THR A 34 16.53 -19.50 -12.85
N THR A 35 17.29 -19.92 -13.87
CA THR A 35 17.82 -21.30 -13.93
C THR A 35 19.04 -21.51 -13.03
N GLY A 36 19.57 -20.43 -12.44
CA GLY A 36 20.83 -20.42 -11.69
C GLY A 36 22.07 -20.20 -12.57
N GLU A 37 21.95 -20.28 -13.90
CA GLU A 37 23.04 -19.97 -14.81
C GLU A 37 23.27 -18.45 -14.89
N THR A 38 24.53 -18.03 -14.74
CA THR A 38 24.98 -16.64 -14.88
C THR A 38 26.13 -16.53 -15.88
N GLN A 39 26.22 -15.39 -16.55
CA GLN A 39 27.33 -15.10 -17.47
C GLN A 39 27.72 -13.63 -17.33
N ILE A 40 29.02 -13.37 -17.21
CA ILE A 40 29.56 -12.01 -17.21
C ILE A 40 29.96 -11.66 -18.65
N VAL A 41 29.43 -10.55 -19.16
CA VAL A 41 29.77 -10.01 -20.48
C VAL A 41 30.29 -8.60 -20.35
N SER A 42 31.47 -8.34 -20.91
CA SER A 42 32.02 -7.00 -21.05
C SER A 42 31.28 -6.26 -22.15
N MET A 43 30.67 -5.12 -21.82
CA MET A 43 29.99 -4.26 -22.80
C MET A 43 30.31 -2.80 -22.59
N ARG A 44 30.26 -2.03 -23.68
CA ARG A 44 30.48 -0.58 -23.65
C ARG A 44 29.21 0.11 -23.16
N GLY A 45 29.31 0.88 -22.09
CA GLY A 45 28.21 1.71 -21.56
C GLY A 45 28.05 3.02 -22.34
N ASN A 46 27.01 3.78 -22.01
CA ASN A 46 26.75 5.12 -22.58
C ASN A 46 27.84 6.14 -22.22
N ASP A 47 28.70 5.84 -21.24
CA ASP A 47 29.88 6.62 -20.88
C ASP A 47 31.13 6.23 -21.70
N ASN A 48 30.96 5.40 -22.74
CA ASN A 48 32.03 4.82 -23.55
C ASN A 48 33.05 3.95 -22.79
N LYS A 49 32.81 3.62 -21.52
CA LYS A 49 33.67 2.70 -20.76
C LYS A 49 33.20 1.25 -20.92
N ILE A 50 34.12 0.31 -20.77
CA ILE A 50 33.80 -1.12 -20.75
C ILE A 50 33.41 -1.48 -19.31
N HIS A 51 32.23 -2.10 -19.17
CA HIS A 51 31.71 -2.58 -17.89
C HIS A 51 31.47 -4.08 -17.98
N ASN A 52 31.79 -4.81 -16.91
CA ASN A 52 31.43 -6.21 -16.78
C ASN A 52 30.00 -6.32 -16.25
N VAL A 53 29.10 -6.87 -17.05
CA VAL A 53 27.68 -7.00 -16.72
C VAL A 53 27.34 -8.45 -16.49
N THR A 54 26.79 -8.75 -15.32
CA THR A 54 26.21 -10.06 -15.04
C THR A 54 24.85 -10.19 -15.72
N TRP A 55 24.69 -11.26 -16.49
CA TRP A 55 23.44 -11.72 -17.05
C TRP A 55 23.02 -12.99 -16.33
N MET A 56 21.72 -13.13 -16.09
CA MET A 56 21.12 -14.34 -15.53
C MET A 56 20.20 -14.96 -16.57
N LYS A 57 20.28 -16.27 -16.70
CA LYS A 57 19.35 -17.03 -17.52
C LYS A 57 18.06 -17.24 -16.75
N ALA A 58 16.94 -16.94 -17.38
CA ALA A 58 15.62 -17.03 -16.78
C ALA A 58 14.62 -17.63 -17.75
N THR A 59 13.57 -18.22 -17.18
CA THR A 59 12.38 -18.65 -17.91
C THR A 59 11.27 -17.64 -17.72
N PHE A 60 10.53 -17.39 -18.79
CA PHE A 60 9.41 -16.46 -18.83
C PHE A 60 8.30 -17.04 -19.69
N TRP A 61 7.06 -16.95 -19.22
CA TRP A 61 5.91 -17.42 -19.98
C TRP A 61 5.39 -16.34 -20.92
N THR A 62 5.29 -16.70 -22.19
CA THR A 62 4.76 -15.84 -23.26
C THR A 62 3.47 -16.44 -23.81
N SER A 63 2.79 -15.71 -24.70
CA SER A 63 1.66 -16.25 -25.48
C SER A 63 2.04 -17.45 -26.36
N LYS A 64 3.33 -17.71 -26.59
CA LYS A 64 3.86 -18.86 -27.33
C LYS A 64 4.34 -19.99 -26.40
N GLY A 65 4.03 -19.92 -25.10
CA GLY A 65 4.50 -20.85 -24.07
C GLY A 65 5.73 -20.34 -23.32
N GLN A 66 6.31 -21.21 -22.51
CA GLN A 66 7.51 -20.93 -21.71
C GLN A 66 8.72 -20.74 -22.64
N GLN A 67 9.42 -19.63 -22.48
CA GLN A 67 10.65 -19.33 -23.19
C GLN A 67 11.80 -19.20 -22.18
N THR A 68 13.01 -19.56 -22.61
CA THR A 68 14.23 -19.38 -21.83
C THR A 68 15.13 -18.37 -22.53
N GLY A 69 15.72 -17.46 -21.77
CA GLY A 69 16.53 -16.37 -22.29
C GLY A 69 17.35 -15.71 -21.18
N TRP A 70 17.99 -14.61 -21.50
CA TRP A 70 18.95 -13.91 -20.63
C TRP A 70 18.50 -12.48 -20.36
N VAL A 71 18.65 -12.04 -19.12
CA VAL A 71 18.37 -10.68 -18.65
C VAL A 71 19.53 -10.19 -17.79
N ARG A 72 19.80 -8.88 -17.77
CA ARG A 72 20.80 -8.29 -16.87
C ARG A 72 20.37 -8.46 -15.40
N GLU A 73 21.27 -8.97 -14.56
CA GLU A 73 21.03 -9.20 -13.12
C GLU A 73 20.49 -7.94 -12.41
N LEU A 74 21.02 -6.77 -12.76
CA LEU A 74 20.63 -5.48 -12.17
C LEU A 74 19.17 -5.07 -12.42
N LEU A 75 18.44 -5.78 -13.29
CA LEU A 75 17.02 -5.55 -13.59
C LEU A 75 16.08 -6.48 -12.82
N PHE A 76 16.63 -7.44 -12.09
CA PHE A 76 15.86 -8.33 -11.22
C PHE A 76 15.68 -7.70 -9.83
N ASP A 77 14.45 -7.73 -9.35
CA ASP A 77 14.07 -7.45 -7.97
C ASP A 77 13.58 -8.72 -7.29
N ASP A 78 13.79 -8.79 -5.96
CA ASP A 78 13.37 -9.93 -5.15
C ASP A 78 11.84 -10.05 -5.19
N TYR A 79 11.35 -11.22 -5.59
CA TYR A 79 9.93 -11.54 -5.54
C TYR A 79 9.60 -12.28 -4.24
N ASN A 80 8.97 -11.58 -3.31
CA ASN A 80 8.50 -12.17 -2.07
C ASN A 80 7.00 -12.42 -2.14
N ASP A 81 6.59 -13.69 -2.20
CA ASP A 81 5.19 -14.12 -2.21
C ASP A 81 4.75 -14.58 -0.83
N VAL A 82 4.16 -13.67 -0.07
CA VAL A 82 3.66 -13.97 1.28
C VAL A 82 2.38 -14.81 1.24
N PHE A 83 1.64 -14.79 0.12
CA PHE A 83 0.37 -15.52 -0.06
C PHE A 83 0.50 -16.50 -1.23
N SER A 84 1.49 -17.37 -1.14
CA SER A 84 1.87 -18.31 -2.21
C SER A 84 0.87 -19.45 -2.43
N LYS A 85 -0.10 -19.63 -1.54
CA LYS A 85 -1.08 -20.70 -1.64
C LYS A 85 -2.41 -20.17 -2.18
N PRO A 86 -3.04 -20.89 -3.12
CA PRO A 86 -4.43 -20.63 -3.48
C PRO A 86 -5.34 -20.69 -2.26
N GLU A 87 -6.29 -19.76 -2.16
CA GLU A 87 -7.21 -19.70 -1.01
C GLU A 87 -8.49 -20.50 -1.24
N VAL A 88 -8.94 -20.61 -2.50
CA VAL A 88 -10.06 -21.47 -2.89
C VAL A 88 -9.51 -22.66 -3.65
N GLU A 89 -9.93 -23.87 -3.29
CA GLU A 89 -9.56 -25.05 -4.05
C GLU A 89 -10.23 -25.01 -5.44
N ILE A 90 -9.39 -24.96 -6.48
CA ILE A 90 -9.79 -25.11 -7.88
C ILE A 90 -9.13 -26.40 -8.38
N PRO A 91 -9.91 -27.42 -8.78
CA PRO A 91 -9.34 -28.65 -9.31
C PRO A 91 -8.44 -28.37 -10.52
N GLY A 92 -7.29 -29.03 -10.60
CA GLY A 92 -6.49 -29.04 -11.81
C GLY A 92 -7.19 -29.81 -12.93
N ALA A 93 -6.74 -29.64 -14.17
CA ALA A 93 -7.25 -30.44 -15.29
C ALA A 93 -7.12 -31.94 -14.95
N PRO A 94 -8.23 -32.70 -15.01
CA PRO A 94 -8.23 -34.07 -14.56
C PRO A 94 -7.38 -34.94 -15.50
N GLY A 95 -6.54 -35.81 -14.92
CA GLY A 95 -5.91 -36.89 -15.69
C GLY A 95 -6.89 -37.99 -16.07
N ASP A 96 -8.01 -38.08 -15.35
CA ASP A 96 -9.10 -39.03 -15.55
C ASP A 96 -10.35 -38.31 -16.11
N PRO A 97 -10.82 -38.64 -17.33
CA PRO A 97 -12.03 -38.06 -17.92
C PRO A 97 -13.32 -38.23 -17.10
N SER A 98 -13.32 -39.12 -16.10
CA SER A 98 -14.48 -39.43 -15.26
C SER A 98 -14.75 -38.44 -14.13
N ASP A 99 -13.83 -37.52 -13.82
CA ASP A 99 -14.04 -36.41 -12.87
C ASP A 99 -14.10 -35.07 -13.62
N PRO A 100 -15.26 -34.71 -14.20
CA PRO A 100 -15.20 -33.97 -15.45
C PRO A 100 -15.05 -32.47 -15.23
N PHE A 101 -15.72 -31.83 -14.26
CA PHE A 101 -15.75 -30.36 -14.12
C PHE A 101 -16.15 -29.92 -12.69
N PRO A 102 -15.78 -28.70 -12.24
CA PRO A 102 -14.95 -27.72 -12.95
C PRO A 102 -13.45 -27.92 -12.71
N TYR A 103 -12.62 -27.45 -13.63
CA TYR A 103 -11.16 -27.38 -13.45
C TYR A 103 -10.55 -26.11 -14.03
N ALA A 104 -9.37 -25.71 -13.54
CA ALA A 104 -8.60 -24.58 -14.07
C ALA A 104 -8.15 -24.83 -15.52
N THR A 105 -8.06 -23.78 -16.35
CA THR A 105 -7.52 -23.98 -17.72
C THR A 105 -6.08 -24.49 -17.69
N THR A 106 -5.67 -25.15 -18.77
CA THR A 106 -4.32 -25.74 -18.89
C THR A 106 -3.24 -24.70 -19.19
N ASN A 107 -3.61 -23.47 -19.56
CA ASN A 107 -2.65 -22.39 -19.78
C ASN A 107 -2.26 -21.75 -18.44
N PRO A 108 -1.01 -21.88 -17.97
CA PRO A 108 -0.60 -21.37 -16.68
C PRO A 108 -0.57 -19.83 -16.59
N ASN A 109 -0.74 -19.12 -17.71
CA ASN A 109 -0.86 -17.65 -17.73
C ASN A 109 -2.30 -17.17 -17.62
N ASP A 110 -3.28 -18.07 -17.74
CA ASP A 110 -4.65 -17.68 -17.58
C ASP A 110 -4.90 -17.32 -16.11
N PRO A 111 -5.69 -16.27 -15.84
CA PRO A 111 -6.22 -15.99 -14.52
C PRO A 111 -6.89 -17.24 -13.92
N ALA A 112 -6.74 -17.45 -12.62
CA ALA A 112 -7.32 -18.58 -11.90
C ALA A 112 -8.86 -18.64 -11.99
N GLN A 113 -9.49 -17.49 -12.26
CA GLN A 113 -10.93 -17.40 -12.54
C GLN A 113 -11.35 -17.96 -13.91
N TYR A 114 -10.41 -18.33 -14.78
CA TYR A 114 -10.72 -18.99 -16.04
C TYR A 114 -10.83 -20.48 -15.77
N MET A 115 -12.04 -21.03 -15.92
CA MET A 115 -12.32 -22.42 -15.58
C MET A 115 -13.11 -23.10 -16.69
N VAL A 116 -12.81 -24.37 -16.91
CA VAL A 116 -13.60 -25.24 -17.78
C VAL A 116 -14.76 -25.79 -16.94
N LEU A 117 -15.99 -25.51 -17.38
CA LEU A 117 -17.20 -25.95 -16.67
C LEU A 117 -17.94 -27.10 -17.36
N GLY A 118 -17.51 -27.48 -18.55
CA GLY A 118 -18.18 -28.49 -19.35
C GLY A 118 -17.53 -28.71 -20.69
N LYS A 119 -18.19 -29.52 -21.52
CA LYS A 119 -17.90 -29.66 -22.95
C LYS A 119 -19.17 -29.41 -23.75
N ASP A 120 -19.03 -28.85 -24.94
CA ASP A 120 -20.13 -28.74 -25.90
C ASP A 120 -20.45 -30.11 -26.52
N ALA A 121 -21.46 -30.15 -27.40
CA ALA A 121 -21.87 -31.36 -28.10
C ALA A 121 -20.77 -31.98 -29.00
N ARG A 122 -19.69 -31.22 -29.28
CA ARG A 122 -18.54 -31.67 -30.07
C ARG A 122 -17.36 -32.09 -29.19
N GLY A 123 -17.52 -32.06 -27.86
CA GLY A 123 -16.45 -32.35 -26.91
C GLY A 123 -15.48 -31.19 -26.68
N THR A 124 -15.76 -29.99 -27.21
CA THR A 124 -14.93 -28.80 -27.02
C THR A 124 -15.13 -28.25 -25.61
N GLU A 125 -14.05 -27.93 -24.91
CA GLU A 125 -14.11 -27.34 -23.58
C GLU A 125 -14.87 -26.01 -23.57
N LEU A 126 -15.81 -25.88 -22.63
CA LEU A 126 -16.55 -24.65 -22.37
C LEU A 126 -15.85 -23.88 -21.25
N VAL A 127 -14.93 -23.01 -21.66
CA VAL A 127 -14.20 -22.10 -20.75
C VAL A 127 -15.10 -20.93 -20.36
N LYS A 128 -15.16 -20.63 -19.06
CA LYS A 128 -15.74 -19.40 -18.51
C LYS A 128 -14.64 -18.48 -18.04
N TYR A 129 -14.75 -17.19 -18.38
CA TYR A 129 -13.69 -16.22 -18.13
C TYR A 129 -14.00 -15.26 -16.97
N ASN A 130 -15.24 -15.22 -16.48
CA ASN A 130 -15.70 -14.19 -15.53
C ASN A 130 -16.21 -14.77 -14.18
N LEU A 131 -15.53 -15.78 -13.63
CA LEU A 131 -15.95 -16.44 -12.38
C LEU A 131 -15.50 -15.73 -11.09
N CYS A 132 -15.16 -14.44 -11.14
CA CYS A 132 -14.71 -13.71 -9.96
C CYS A 132 -15.75 -13.65 -8.84
N GLY A 133 -17.04 -13.53 -9.18
CA GLY A 133 -18.11 -13.48 -8.19
C GLY A 133 -18.28 -14.83 -7.48
N GLU A 134 -18.32 -15.90 -8.27
CA GLU A 134 -18.43 -17.29 -7.84
C GLU A 134 -17.30 -17.68 -6.89
N ILE A 135 -16.05 -17.37 -7.28
CA ILE A 135 -14.86 -17.63 -6.47
C ILE A 135 -14.86 -16.80 -5.17
N CYS A 136 -15.34 -15.54 -5.21
CA CYS A 136 -15.55 -14.75 -3.99
C CYS A 136 -16.53 -15.42 -3.02
N ILE A 137 -17.65 -15.95 -3.51
CA ILE A 137 -18.61 -16.64 -2.64
C ILE A 137 -18.00 -17.91 -2.07
N ALA A 138 -17.34 -18.73 -2.90
CA ALA A 138 -16.67 -19.95 -2.46
C ALA A 138 -15.66 -19.68 -1.33
N PHE A 139 -14.86 -18.61 -1.46
CA PHE A 139 -13.96 -18.12 -0.41
C PHE A 139 -14.71 -17.76 0.87
N VAL A 140 -15.76 -16.93 0.78
CA VAL A 140 -16.52 -16.44 1.95
C VAL A 140 -17.20 -17.59 2.71
N VAL A 141 -17.74 -18.58 2.00
CA VAL A 141 -18.43 -19.71 2.64
C VAL A 141 -17.47 -20.81 3.11
N GLY A 142 -16.21 -20.78 2.63
CA GLY A 142 -15.14 -21.70 3.00
C GLY A 142 -15.23 -23.07 2.34
N VAL A 143 -15.54 -23.13 1.03
CA VAL A 143 -15.59 -24.39 0.27
C VAL A 143 -14.84 -24.28 -1.06
N GLY A 144 -14.42 -25.41 -1.64
CA GLY A 144 -13.81 -25.45 -2.97
C GLY A 144 -14.82 -25.21 -4.10
N MET A 145 -14.32 -24.82 -5.28
CA MET A 145 -15.18 -24.44 -6.41
C MET A 145 -16.13 -25.54 -6.88
N LYS A 146 -15.70 -26.80 -6.85
CA LYS A 146 -16.53 -27.95 -7.25
C LYS A 146 -17.76 -28.10 -6.36
N GLN A 147 -17.54 -28.08 -5.03
CA GLN A 147 -18.62 -28.16 -4.05
C GLN A 147 -19.52 -26.93 -4.15
N PHE A 148 -18.94 -25.73 -4.26
CA PHE A 148 -19.69 -24.48 -4.39
C PHE A 148 -20.68 -24.50 -5.55
N LEU A 149 -20.22 -24.85 -6.76
CA LEU A 149 -21.07 -24.87 -7.95
C LEU A 149 -22.17 -25.93 -7.86
N LEU A 150 -21.88 -27.10 -7.26
CA LEU A 150 -22.88 -28.14 -7.02
C LEU A 150 -23.98 -27.66 -6.07
N ASP A 151 -23.60 -27.05 -4.95
CA ASP A 151 -24.55 -26.54 -3.97
C ASP A 151 -25.42 -25.44 -4.57
N TRP A 152 -24.82 -24.48 -5.29
CA TRP A 152 -25.57 -23.41 -5.95
C TRP A 152 -26.55 -23.95 -7.01
N LYS A 153 -26.14 -24.94 -7.81
CA LYS A 153 -27.01 -25.56 -8.83
C LYS A 153 -28.24 -26.23 -8.21
N ASN A 154 -28.13 -26.77 -7.00
CA ASN A 154 -29.18 -27.52 -6.34
C ASN A 154 -30.17 -26.64 -5.54
N VAL A 155 -29.94 -25.32 -5.44
CA VAL A 155 -30.86 -24.41 -4.77
C VAL A 155 -32.15 -24.21 -5.58
N PRO A 156 -33.34 -24.24 -4.95
CA PRO A 156 -34.58 -23.86 -5.61
C PRO A 156 -34.51 -22.44 -6.20
N ASN A 157 -34.95 -22.27 -7.45
CA ASN A 157 -34.85 -20.99 -8.19
C ASN A 157 -33.42 -20.47 -8.33
N SER A 158 -32.44 -21.37 -8.38
CA SER A 158 -31.05 -21.03 -8.69
C SER A 158 -30.92 -20.33 -10.04
N LEU A 159 -30.12 -19.27 -10.07
CA LEU A 159 -29.72 -18.59 -11.31
C LEU A 159 -28.55 -19.31 -12.01
N TYR A 160 -28.07 -20.44 -11.47
CA TYR A 160 -26.92 -21.20 -12.01
C TYR A 160 -27.03 -21.44 -13.52
N GLN A 161 -28.16 -21.97 -14.01
CA GLN A 161 -28.32 -22.29 -15.42
C GLN A 161 -28.33 -21.03 -16.31
N TRP A 162 -28.89 -19.93 -15.81
CA TRP A 162 -28.89 -18.66 -16.53
C TRP A 162 -27.48 -18.05 -16.60
N THR A 163 -26.73 -18.09 -15.50
CA THR A 163 -25.37 -17.52 -15.41
C THR A 163 -24.35 -18.39 -16.16
N LEU A 164 -24.37 -19.71 -15.95
CA LEU A 164 -23.30 -20.62 -16.38
C LEU A 164 -23.71 -21.68 -17.41
N GLY A 165 -25.00 -21.95 -17.59
CA GLY A 165 -25.51 -23.06 -18.44
C GLY A 165 -25.38 -22.85 -19.95
N GLY A 166 -25.02 -21.66 -20.42
CA GLY A 166 -24.84 -21.35 -21.85
C GLY A 166 -23.37 -21.31 -22.31
N THR A 167 -23.14 -20.92 -23.57
CA THR A 167 -21.77 -20.74 -24.14
C THR A 167 -21.18 -19.35 -23.90
N SER A 168 -21.97 -18.39 -23.42
CA SER A 168 -21.51 -17.01 -23.14
C SER A 168 -21.21 -16.80 -21.65
N ASP A 169 -20.28 -15.89 -21.36
CA ASP A 169 -20.08 -15.38 -20.01
C ASP A 169 -21.15 -14.33 -19.71
N LYS A 170 -21.95 -14.58 -18.66
CA LYS A 170 -22.85 -13.57 -18.11
C LYS A 170 -22.12 -12.77 -17.04
N GLN A 171 -22.47 -11.49 -16.92
CA GLN A 171 -21.97 -10.67 -15.83
C GLN A 171 -22.67 -11.09 -14.53
N THR A 172 -21.89 -11.26 -13.47
CA THR A 172 -22.39 -11.51 -12.13
C THR A 172 -22.59 -10.15 -11.45
N ASP A 173 -23.83 -9.78 -11.16
CA ASP A 173 -24.16 -8.61 -10.37
C ASP A 173 -24.49 -8.97 -8.91
N ALA A 174 -24.78 -7.96 -8.09
CA ALA A 174 -25.11 -8.17 -6.67
C ALA A 174 -26.37 -9.03 -6.45
N SER A 175 -27.30 -9.10 -7.41
CA SER A 175 -28.49 -9.96 -7.32
C SER A 175 -28.12 -11.42 -7.52
N VAL A 176 -27.21 -11.72 -8.45
CA VAL A 176 -26.70 -13.08 -8.67
C VAL A 176 -25.87 -13.54 -7.47
N LEU A 177 -25.02 -12.68 -6.90
CA LEU A 177 -24.26 -13.02 -5.68
C LEU A 177 -25.17 -13.38 -4.50
N LYS A 178 -26.27 -12.63 -4.28
CA LYS A 178 -27.29 -12.98 -3.27
C LYS A 178 -27.93 -14.34 -3.56
N ASN A 179 -28.19 -14.65 -4.83
CA ASN A 179 -28.74 -15.95 -5.21
C ASN A 179 -27.77 -17.11 -4.89
N MET A 180 -26.48 -16.94 -5.14
CA MET A 180 -25.45 -17.92 -4.77
C MET A 180 -25.41 -18.17 -3.24
N LEU A 181 -25.48 -17.09 -2.47
CA LEU A 181 -25.44 -17.11 -1.00
C LEU A 181 -26.64 -17.82 -0.35
N PHE A 182 -27.79 -17.90 -1.05
CA PHE A 182 -28.95 -18.66 -0.55
C PHE A 182 -28.64 -20.13 -0.30
N ALA A 183 -27.72 -20.74 -1.07
CA ALA A 183 -27.29 -22.13 -0.87
C ALA A 183 -26.74 -22.40 0.53
N TYR A 184 -26.27 -21.35 1.21
CA TYR A 184 -25.60 -21.42 2.50
C TYR A 184 -26.38 -20.68 3.60
N GLY A 185 -27.65 -20.35 3.36
CA GLY A 185 -28.52 -19.68 4.34
C GLY A 185 -28.21 -18.20 4.55
N TYR A 186 -27.42 -17.56 3.67
CA TYR A 186 -27.13 -16.13 3.74
C TYR A 186 -28.18 -15.34 2.98
N THR A 187 -28.95 -14.50 3.67
CA THR A 187 -30.03 -13.73 3.06
C THR A 187 -30.06 -12.30 3.57
N THR A 188 -30.75 -11.40 2.86
CA THR A 188 -31.07 -10.08 3.39
C THR A 188 -32.11 -10.17 4.52
N ALA A 189 -33.05 -11.12 4.44
CA ALA A 189 -34.14 -11.30 5.40
C ALA A 189 -33.65 -11.68 6.81
N ASN A 190 -32.57 -12.45 6.91
CA ASN A 190 -31.95 -12.80 8.19
C ASN A 190 -30.80 -11.85 8.59
N GLY A 191 -30.60 -10.75 7.87
CA GLY A 191 -29.59 -9.74 8.17
C GLY A 191 -28.14 -10.17 7.93
N ASN A 192 -27.90 -11.35 7.37
CA ASN A 192 -26.53 -11.83 7.11
C ASN A 192 -25.93 -11.28 5.80
N VAL A 193 -26.74 -10.62 4.98
CA VAL A 193 -26.31 -9.96 3.73
C VAL A 193 -26.84 -8.53 3.71
N ILE A 194 -25.95 -7.56 3.56
CA ILE A 194 -26.28 -6.12 3.52
C ILE A 194 -25.66 -5.52 2.26
N ASN A 195 -26.40 -4.72 1.48
CA ASN A 195 -25.79 -4.02 0.35
C ASN A 195 -24.76 -3.02 0.86
N PHE A 196 -23.62 -2.91 0.18
CA PHE A 196 -22.58 -1.96 0.56
C PHE A 196 -23.11 -0.52 0.52
N SER A 197 -23.86 -0.15 -0.53
CA SER A 197 -24.51 1.15 -0.66
C SER A 197 -25.44 1.51 0.51
N ASP A 198 -26.17 0.52 1.02
CA ASP A 198 -27.14 0.72 2.10
C ASP A 198 -26.44 0.97 3.43
N SER A 199 -25.28 0.34 3.64
CA SER A 199 -24.45 0.65 4.79
C SER A 199 -23.96 2.11 4.74
N ILE A 200 -23.47 2.56 3.58
CA ILE A 200 -22.89 3.90 3.38
C ILE A 200 -23.92 5.01 3.64
N ASN A 201 -25.13 4.82 3.13
CA ASN A 201 -26.22 5.79 3.28
C ASN A 201 -27.04 5.58 4.55
N GLY A 202 -26.93 4.41 5.18
CA GLY A 202 -27.64 4.05 6.41
C GLY A 202 -26.97 4.62 7.66
N PRO A 203 -27.59 4.45 8.85
CA PRO A 203 -27.08 4.99 10.11
C PRO A 203 -25.66 4.51 10.47
N ILE A 204 -25.20 3.43 9.82
CA ILE A 204 -23.85 2.87 9.99
C ILE A 204 -22.77 3.84 9.46
N PHE A 205 -23.04 4.56 8.37
CA PHE A 205 -22.08 5.48 7.73
C PHE A 205 -22.68 6.85 7.33
N ALA A 206 -23.94 7.14 7.72
CA ALA A 206 -24.80 8.20 7.22
C ALA A 206 -24.10 9.53 6.89
N GLY A 207 -23.92 9.79 5.59
CA GLY A 207 -23.42 11.07 5.06
C GLY A 207 -21.91 11.28 5.17
N GLN A 208 -21.11 10.21 5.30
CA GLN A 208 -19.71 10.33 5.68
C GLN A 208 -18.70 9.57 4.80
N ASN A 209 -17.44 10.03 4.90
CA ASN A 209 -16.30 9.41 4.25
C ASN A 209 -16.11 7.98 4.76
N ILE A 210 -15.80 7.08 3.84
CA ILE A 210 -15.51 5.70 4.16
C ILE A 210 -14.06 5.60 4.61
N THR A 211 -13.83 5.39 5.90
CA THR A 211 -12.49 5.38 6.49
C THR A 211 -12.02 3.99 6.91
N PRO A 212 -10.70 3.75 6.94
CA PRO A 212 -10.11 2.47 7.27
C PRO A 212 -10.59 1.91 8.62
N GLY A 213 -10.71 2.75 9.65
CA GLY A 213 -11.14 2.32 10.99
C GLY A 213 -12.58 1.79 11.02
N ARG A 214 -13.49 2.39 10.24
CA ARG A 214 -14.87 1.89 10.15
C ARG A 214 -14.96 0.58 9.40
N PHE A 215 -14.16 0.47 8.34
CA PHE A 215 -13.99 -0.76 7.60
C PHE A 215 -13.47 -1.87 8.50
N GLN A 216 -12.42 -1.61 9.27
CA GLN A 216 -11.87 -2.55 10.25
C GLN A 216 -12.95 -3.04 11.22
N LYS A 217 -13.69 -2.12 11.84
CA LYS A 217 -14.76 -2.46 12.79
C LYS A 217 -15.84 -3.35 12.17
N PHE A 218 -16.28 -3.04 10.95
CA PHE A 218 -17.32 -3.85 10.31
C PHE A 218 -16.79 -5.21 9.83
N LEU A 219 -15.51 -5.27 9.45
CA LEU A 219 -14.82 -6.51 9.08
C LEU A 219 -14.60 -7.47 10.26
N GLU A 220 -14.77 -7.05 11.52
CA GLU A 220 -14.76 -7.95 12.69
C GLU A 220 -15.85 -9.01 12.60
N THR A 221 -17.00 -8.64 12.05
CA THR A 221 -18.20 -9.49 11.97
C THR A 221 -18.62 -9.82 10.54
N HIS A 222 -18.07 -9.13 9.53
CA HIS A 222 -18.43 -9.31 8.12
C HIS A 222 -17.20 -9.46 7.21
N TYR A 223 -17.41 -10.00 6.02
CA TYR A 223 -16.58 -9.79 4.84
C TYR A 223 -17.23 -8.70 3.96
N LEU A 224 -16.44 -7.99 3.15
CA LEU A 224 -16.98 -7.19 2.05
C LEU A 224 -16.64 -7.84 0.72
N ILE A 225 -17.64 -8.28 -0.02
CA ILE A 225 -17.49 -8.58 -1.45
C ILE A 225 -17.68 -7.27 -2.21
N ALA A 226 -16.59 -6.73 -2.75
CA ALA A 226 -16.56 -5.42 -3.41
C ALA A 226 -16.45 -5.56 -4.93
N ASN A 227 -17.20 -4.75 -5.68
CA ASN A 227 -16.95 -4.56 -7.10
C ASN A 227 -15.93 -3.45 -7.28
N VAL A 228 -14.81 -3.78 -7.91
CA VAL A 228 -13.67 -2.89 -8.08
C VAL A 228 -13.19 -2.90 -9.53
N ALA A 229 -12.50 -1.86 -9.94
CA ALA A 229 -11.77 -1.84 -11.20
C ALA A 229 -10.40 -2.50 -11.05
N ILE A 230 -10.10 -3.41 -11.97
CA ILE A 230 -8.78 -4.01 -12.12
C ILE A 230 -8.25 -3.80 -13.54
N ASN A 231 -6.94 -3.93 -13.68
CA ASN A 231 -6.33 -4.17 -14.98
C ASN A 231 -6.57 -5.64 -15.39
N LYS A 232 -7.32 -5.85 -16.47
CA LYS A 232 -7.77 -7.17 -16.96
C LYS A 232 -6.66 -8.16 -17.32
N PHE A 233 -5.42 -7.71 -17.45
CA PHE A 233 -4.27 -8.55 -17.79
C PHE A 233 -3.43 -8.94 -16.59
N THR A 234 -3.53 -8.18 -15.49
CA THR A 234 -2.72 -8.41 -14.29
C THR A 234 -3.57 -8.82 -13.10
N GLY A 235 -4.83 -8.36 -13.02
CA GLY A 235 -5.65 -8.51 -11.82
C GLY A 235 -5.42 -7.39 -10.80
N ARG A 236 -4.46 -6.49 -11.04
CA ARG A 236 -4.11 -5.39 -10.14
C ARG A 236 -5.26 -4.38 -10.04
N LEU A 237 -5.56 -3.93 -8.81
CA LEU A 237 -6.45 -2.78 -8.60
C LEU A 237 -5.91 -1.54 -9.33
N ILE A 238 -6.80 -0.85 -10.04
CA ILE A 238 -6.52 0.43 -10.68
C ILE A 238 -7.57 1.45 -10.24
N PRO A 239 -7.26 2.76 -10.27
CA PRO A 239 -8.28 3.78 -10.16
C PRO A 239 -9.38 3.53 -11.19
N ASP A 240 -10.63 3.71 -10.82
CA ASP A 240 -11.73 3.51 -11.76
C ASP A 240 -12.04 4.80 -12.50
N GLU A 241 -11.27 5.01 -13.56
CA GLU A 241 -11.40 6.15 -14.48
C GLU A 241 -12.15 5.72 -15.76
N PRO A 242 -13.12 6.54 -16.24
CA PRO A 242 -13.76 6.30 -17.52
C PRO A 242 -12.74 6.19 -18.65
N ASN A 243 -12.91 5.21 -19.53
CA ASN A 243 -12.06 4.98 -20.71
C ASN A 243 -10.62 4.54 -20.42
N GLN A 244 -10.27 4.18 -19.17
CA GLN A 244 -8.94 3.63 -18.92
C GLN A 244 -8.75 2.31 -19.68
N PRO A 245 -7.72 2.19 -20.54
CA PRO A 245 -7.49 0.99 -21.31
C PRO A 245 -7.22 -0.18 -20.37
N ASN A 246 -7.73 -1.35 -20.72
CA ASN A 246 -7.57 -2.59 -19.95
C ASN A 246 -8.28 -2.61 -18.59
N ARG A 247 -9.12 -1.62 -18.29
CA ARG A 247 -10.04 -1.66 -17.16
C ARG A 247 -11.08 -2.76 -17.35
N THR A 248 -11.35 -3.52 -16.30
CA THR A 248 -12.56 -4.36 -16.18
C THR A 248 -13.12 -4.28 -14.76
N ASN A 249 -14.44 -4.41 -14.62
CA ASN A 249 -15.07 -4.64 -13.32
C ASN A 249 -14.69 -6.03 -12.82
N HIS A 250 -14.51 -6.17 -11.52
CA HIS A 250 -14.09 -7.40 -10.88
C HIS A 250 -14.59 -7.48 -9.45
N TRP A 251 -14.95 -8.68 -9.00
CA TRP A 251 -15.30 -8.92 -7.60
C TRP A 251 -14.07 -9.32 -6.81
N VAL A 252 -13.89 -8.72 -5.63
CA VAL A 252 -12.87 -9.10 -4.65
C VAL A 252 -13.50 -9.27 -3.27
N VAL A 253 -12.86 -10.04 -2.39
CA VAL A 253 -13.29 -10.12 -0.99
C VAL A 253 -12.30 -9.35 -0.12
N LEU A 254 -12.72 -8.23 0.44
CA LEU A 254 -11.96 -7.57 1.47
C LEU A 254 -12.15 -8.30 2.81
N ASP A 255 -11.03 -8.74 3.38
CA ASP A 255 -11.03 -9.52 4.63
C ASP A 255 -10.47 -8.72 5.81
N LYS A 256 -9.42 -7.92 5.59
CA LYS A 256 -8.76 -7.18 6.67
C LYS A 256 -8.46 -5.75 6.25
N VAL A 257 -8.67 -4.81 7.17
CA VAL A 257 -8.08 -3.48 7.11
C VAL A 257 -7.22 -3.29 8.34
N MET A 258 -6.01 -2.78 8.12
CA MET A 258 -5.06 -2.37 9.15
C MET A 258 -4.92 -0.85 9.03
N PRO A 259 -5.71 -0.07 9.78
CA PRO A 259 -5.59 1.38 9.76
C PRO A 259 -4.18 1.82 10.16
N ASN A 260 -3.73 2.88 9.49
CA ASN A 260 -2.55 3.63 9.85
C ASN A 260 -3.02 5.09 9.90
N ASN A 261 -3.35 5.58 11.09
CA ASN A 261 -4.11 6.84 11.27
C ASN A 261 -5.52 6.80 10.61
N THR A 262 -6.19 7.95 10.45
CA THR A 262 -7.60 8.10 9.99
C THR A 262 -7.82 7.89 8.50
N GLU A 263 -6.80 8.14 7.68
CA GLU A 263 -6.96 8.19 6.23
C GLU A 263 -6.19 7.11 5.49
N TYR A 264 -5.39 6.32 6.20
CA TYR A 264 -4.51 5.32 5.61
C TYR A 264 -4.67 3.99 6.27
N GLY A 265 -4.07 3.04 5.62
CA GLY A 265 -3.98 1.71 6.11
C GLY A 265 -3.61 0.80 4.98
N ARG A 266 -3.39 -0.42 5.38
CA ARG A 266 -3.27 -1.54 4.48
C ARG A 266 -4.61 -2.24 4.42
N VAL A 267 -5.02 -2.59 3.22
CA VAL A 267 -6.10 -3.56 3.03
C VAL A 267 -5.49 -4.89 2.60
N GLU A 268 -6.06 -5.97 3.11
CA GLU A 268 -5.81 -7.32 2.64
C GLU A 268 -7.11 -7.84 2.04
N LEU A 269 -7.06 -8.13 0.74
CA LEU A 269 -8.18 -8.65 -0.02
C LEU A 269 -7.82 -9.97 -0.67
N PHE A 270 -8.79 -10.85 -0.81
CA PHE A 270 -8.71 -12.00 -1.68
C PHE A 270 -9.13 -11.59 -3.10
N ASN A 271 -8.25 -11.86 -4.06
CA ASN A 271 -8.44 -11.54 -5.48
C ASN A 271 -8.65 -12.84 -6.28
N PRO A 272 -9.87 -13.11 -6.78
CA PRO A 272 -10.18 -14.26 -7.61
C PRO A 272 -9.36 -14.36 -8.89
N PHE A 273 -8.88 -13.24 -9.44
CA PHE A 273 -8.06 -13.24 -10.66
C PHE A 273 -6.85 -14.16 -10.52
N ASN A 274 -6.18 -14.13 -9.38
CA ASN A 274 -5.03 -14.98 -9.07
C ASN A 274 -5.35 -16.05 -8.01
N ASN A 275 -6.60 -16.11 -7.54
CA ASN A 275 -7.06 -16.97 -6.45
C ASN A 275 -6.16 -16.91 -5.19
N ARG A 276 -5.77 -15.71 -4.78
CA ARG A 276 -4.90 -15.49 -3.62
C ARG A 276 -5.18 -14.17 -2.93
N ARG A 277 -4.70 -14.04 -1.70
CA ARG A 277 -4.68 -12.77 -0.98
C ARG A 277 -3.67 -11.80 -1.58
N GLN A 278 -4.00 -10.52 -1.49
CA GLN A 278 -3.22 -9.40 -1.98
C GLN A 278 -3.33 -8.24 -0.99
N GLU A 279 -2.30 -7.41 -0.95
CA GLU A 279 -2.28 -6.22 -0.09
C GLU A 279 -2.24 -4.96 -0.94
N TYR A 280 -3.03 -3.96 -0.57
CA TYR A 280 -3.03 -2.65 -1.21
C TYR A 280 -3.04 -1.56 -0.15
N SER A 281 -2.67 -0.33 -0.53
CA SER A 281 -3.05 0.82 0.29
C SER A 281 -4.57 0.95 0.27
N TYR A 282 -5.12 1.42 1.40
CA TYR A 282 -6.54 1.74 1.49
C TYR A 282 -6.99 2.73 0.41
N ASN A 283 -6.13 3.70 0.07
CA ASN A 283 -6.42 4.67 -0.99
C ASN A 283 -6.56 3.99 -2.36
N ASN A 284 -5.67 3.04 -2.71
CA ASN A 284 -5.77 2.30 -3.97
C ASN A 284 -7.05 1.48 -4.04
N PHE A 285 -7.46 0.88 -2.91
CA PHE A 285 -8.72 0.15 -2.83
C PHE A 285 -9.92 1.08 -3.01
N ILE A 286 -9.99 2.21 -2.30
CA ILE A 286 -11.10 3.15 -2.45
C ILE A 286 -11.15 3.77 -3.86
N ALA A 287 -9.99 4.11 -4.44
CA ALA A 287 -9.92 4.66 -5.79
C ALA A 287 -10.44 3.70 -6.88
N SER A 288 -10.52 2.40 -6.58
CA SER A 288 -11.01 1.37 -7.52
C SER A 288 -12.54 1.26 -7.62
N PHE A 289 -13.32 2.02 -6.85
CA PHE A 289 -14.80 2.04 -6.89
C PHE A 289 -15.37 3.20 -7.74
N GLY A 290 -15.37 3.10 -9.08
CA GLY A 290 -15.65 4.21 -10.01
C GLY A 290 -16.72 5.21 -9.66
N GLY A 291 -16.41 6.49 -9.89
CA GLY A 291 -17.40 7.57 -9.87
C GLY A 291 -18.13 7.77 -8.53
N GLY A 292 -17.63 7.19 -7.44
CA GLY A 292 -18.21 7.32 -6.10
C GLY A 292 -19.40 6.39 -5.83
N THR A 293 -19.71 5.44 -6.71
CA THR A 293 -20.73 4.42 -6.45
C THR A 293 -20.09 3.16 -5.90
N TYR A 294 -20.15 3.03 -4.58
CA TYR A 294 -19.70 1.84 -3.88
C TYR A 294 -20.69 0.69 -4.10
N SER A 295 -20.25 -0.35 -4.80
CA SER A 295 -21.06 -1.53 -5.07
C SER A 295 -20.41 -2.77 -4.44
N GLY A 296 -21.24 -3.61 -3.83
CA GLY A 296 -20.78 -4.73 -3.03
C GLY A 296 -21.82 -5.26 -2.06
N LEU A 297 -21.43 -6.31 -1.34
CA LEU A 297 -22.21 -6.95 -0.30
C LEU A 297 -21.36 -7.18 0.93
N TRP A 298 -21.87 -6.76 2.08
CA TRP A 298 -21.36 -7.19 3.36
C TRP A 298 -21.98 -8.52 3.74
N ILE A 299 -21.14 -9.52 4.01
CA ILE A 299 -21.56 -10.88 4.33
C ILE A 299 -21.11 -11.23 5.74
N LYS A 300 -22.04 -11.60 6.61
CA LYS A 300 -21.71 -11.95 8.00
C LYS A 300 -20.77 -13.15 8.05
N ARG A 301 -19.76 -13.12 8.92
CA ARG A 301 -18.86 -14.25 9.14
C ARG A 301 -19.60 -15.39 9.86
N LYS A 302 -19.22 -16.65 9.58
CA LYS A 302 -19.74 -17.80 10.35
C LYS A 302 -19.27 -17.77 11.81
N GLN A 303 -18.06 -17.28 12.03
CA GLN A 303 -17.47 -17.06 13.34
C GLN A 303 -16.93 -15.63 13.38
N ASP A 304 -17.29 -14.88 14.41
CA ASP A 304 -16.74 -13.55 14.62
C ASP A 304 -15.23 -13.66 14.80
N ARG A 305 -14.51 -12.71 14.22
CA ARG A 305 -13.07 -12.61 14.46
C ARG A 305 -12.91 -12.23 15.92
N GLN A 306 -12.22 -13.06 16.71
CA GLN A 306 -11.78 -12.62 18.03
C GLN A 306 -10.91 -11.37 17.79
N PRO A 307 -11.25 -10.21 18.38
CA PRO A 307 -10.41 -9.03 18.24
C PRO A 307 -9.01 -9.42 18.72
N ASP A 308 -8.00 -9.12 17.91
CA ASP A 308 -6.61 -9.30 18.32
C ASP A 308 -6.48 -8.58 19.67
N GLN A 309 -6.18 -9.32 20.75
CA GLN A 309 -6.07 -8.78 22.11
C GLN A 309 -4.82 -7.90 22.18
N ALA A 310 -4.86 -6.73 21.53
CA ALA A 310 -3.89 -5.69 21.75
C ALA A 310 -4.09 -5.16 23.17
N ALA A 311 -2.99 -5.00 23.91
CA ALA A 311 -2.98 -4.40 25.23
C ALA A 311 -3.81 -3.10 25.19
N GLN A 312 -4.75 -2.95 26.13
CA GLN A 312 -5.65 -1.80 26.20
C GLN A 312 -4.88 -0.54 26.60
N SER A 313 -4.16 0.04 25.64
CA SER A 313 -3.74 1.44 25.68
C SER A 313 -5.01 2.31 25.74
N PRO A 314 -4.97 3.49 26.39
CA PRO A 314 -6.09 4.44 26.33
C PRO A 314 -6.48 4.66 24.87
N LYS A 315 -7.74 4.39 24.54
CA LYS A 315 -8.23 4.40 23.17
C LYS A 315 -8.14 5.82 22.63
N LYS A 316 -7.18 6.04 21.72
CA LYS A 316 -7.08 7.29 20.95
C LYS A 316 -8.04 7.19 19.76
N TRP A 317 -8.68 8.30 19.45
CA TRP A 317 -9.46 8.46 18.23
C TRP A 317 -8.90 9.58 17.42
N ALA A 318 -9.18 9.58 16.13
CA ALA A 318 -8.93 10.75 15.34
C ALA A 318 -10.18 11.24 14.62
N VAL A 319 -10.23 12.55 14.46
CA VAL A 319 -11.47 13.30 14.25
C VAL A 319 -11.66 13.58 12.78
N LYS A 320 -12.88 13.39 12.28
CA LYS A 320 -13.34 14.02 11.05
C LYS A 320 -13.79 15.45 11.40
N ASN A 321 -13.44 16.46 10.60
CA ASN A 321 -13.84 17.88 10.80
C ASN A 321 -15.21 18.00 11.47
N ASP A 322 -15.25 18.46 12.72
CA ASP A 322 -16.49 18.58 13.47
C ASP A 322 -16.39 19.65 14.58
N GLU A 323 -17.54 20.04 15.09
CA GLU A 323 -17.70 20.95 16.22
C GLU A 323 -18.34 20.17 17.36
N PHE A 324 -17.61 20.03 18.46
CA PHE A 324 -17.96 19.22 19.62
C PHE A 324 -18.68 20.03 20.67
N ALA A 325 -19.56 19.35 21.40
CA ALA A 325 -20.52 19.99 22.31
C ALA A 325 -20.15 19.82 23.79
N ASP A 326 -20.63 20.71 24.63
CA ASP A 326 -20.47 20.65 26.09
C ASP A 326 -21.15 19.43 26.72
N VAL A 327 -22.29 19.05 26.16
CA VAL A 327 -23.05 17.84 26.43
C VAL A 327 -23.50 17.21 25.10
N PRO A 328 -23.91 15.94 25.06
CA PRO A 328 -24.42 15.32 23.83
C PRO A 328 -25.54 16.16 23.20
N ALA A 329 -25.42 16.51 21.92
CA ALA A 329 -26.33 17.42 21.21
C ALA A 329 -26.51 18.83 21.84
N GLY A 330 -25.57 19.26 22.69
CA GLY A 330 -25.56 20.56 23.35
C GLY A 330 -24.99 21.69 22.50
N LYS A 331 -24.51 22.74 23.17
CA LYS A 331 -23.87 23.88 22.48
C LYS A 331 -22.49 23.46 22.05
N LYS A 332 -22.13 23.78 20.81
CA LYS A 332 -20.77 23.59 20.29
C LYS A 332 -19.79 24.47 21.06
N VAL A 333 -18.80 23.83 21.68
CA VAL A 333 -17.79 24.48 22.53
C VAL A 333 -16.36 24.29 22.02
N LEU A 334 -16.13 23.34 21.13
CA LEU A 334 -14.79 22.98 20.68
C LEU A 334 -14.81 22.62 19.20
N LYS A 335 -14.03 23.35 18.39
CA LYS A 335 -13.81 23.00 16.99
C LYS A 335 -12.55 22.15 16.88
N VAL A 336 -12.65 20.99 16.25
CA VAL A 336 -11.50 20.09 16.09
C VAL A 336 -11.27 19.84 14.60
N GLU A 337 -10.04 20.10 14.18
CA GLU A 337 -9.65 19.94 12.78
C GLU A 337 -9.55 18.46 12.41
N ARG A 338 -9.83 18.16 11.14
CA ARG A 338 -9.71 16.80 10.59
C ARG A 338 -8.29 16.25 10.76
N GLY A 339 -8.21 15.03 11.27
CA GLY A 339 -6.95 14.32 11.51
C GLY A 339 -6.35 14.56 12.89
N ALA A 340 -6.93 15.46 13.70
CA ALA A 340 -6.53 15.63 15.09
C ALA A 340 -6.79 14.34 15.88
N VAL A 341 -5.86 14.00 16.78
CA VAL A 341 -5.97 12.86 17.68
C VAL A 341 -6.55 13.34 19.01
N VAL A 342 -7.58 12.65 19.49
CA VAL A 342 -8.30 12.93 20.73
C VAL A 342 -8.28 11.71 21.64
N GLU A 343 -8.33 11.94 22.95
CA GLU A 343 -8.31 10.87 23.95
C GLU A 343 -9.73 10.53 24.38
N PHE A 344 -10.08 9.25 24.42
CA PHE A 344 -11.33 8.83 25.05
C PHE A 344 -11.26 8.99 26.57
N THR A 345 -12.25 9.65 27.18
CA THR A 345 -12.29 9.79 28.66
C THR A 345 -12.88 8.58 29.37
N GLY A 346 -13.49 7.64 28.65
CA GLY A 346 -14.22 6.49 29.20
C GLY A 346 -15.75 6.64 29.20
N SER A 347 -16.28 7.85 28.98
CA SER A 347 -17.73 8.12 29.07
C SER A 347 -18.42 8.07 27.71
N LYS A 348 -19.54 7.33 27.63
CA LYS A 348 -20.40 7.24 26.44
C LYS A 348 -21.85 7.52 26.82
N GLU A 349 -22.60 8.09 25.88
CA GLU A 349 -24.03 8.36 26.04
C GLU A 349 -24.77 8.08 24.73
N GLN A 350 -26.03 7.63 24.82
CA GLN A 350 -26.94 7.53 23.69
C GLN A 350 -27.97 8.65 23.76
N ARG A 351 -28.02 9.51 22.75
CA ARG A 351 -29.00 10.60 22.69
C ARG A 351 -29.58 10.71 21.28
N ASN A 352 -30.90 10.71 21.18
CA ASN A 352 -31.64 10.72 19.91
C ASN A 352 -31.23 9.59 18.94
N GLY A 353 -30.92 8.40 19.47
CA GLY A 353 -30.48 7.24 18.67
C GLY A 353 -29.06 7.35 18.11
N MET A 354 -28.29 8.37 18.51
CA MET A 354 -26.90 8.55 18.16
C MET A 354 -26.02 8.32 19.39
N GLY A 355 -24.96 7.52 19.21
CA GLY A 355 -23.92 7.36 20.22
C GLY A 355 -23.00 8.57 20.27
N TRP A 356 -22.69 9.03 21.47
CA TRP A 356 -21.74 10.09 21.76
C TRP A 356 -20.65 9.54 22.67
N ALA A 357 -19.42 9.96 22.43
CA ALA A 357 -18.30 9.71 23.32
C ALA A 357 -17.75 11.03 23.83
N GLN A 358 -17.45 11.06 25.13
CA GLN A 358 -16.72 12.16 25.72
C GLN A 358 -15.24 12.00 25.41
N ILE A 359 -14.66 13.05 24.88
CA ILE A 359 -13.27 13.10 24.45
C ILE A 359 -12.54 14.23 25.17
N LYS A 360 -11.23 14.07 25.28
CA LYS A 360 -10.31 15.10 25.72
C LYS A 360 -9.43 15.53 24.56
N TYR A 361 -9.36 16.83 24.32
CA TYR A 361 -8.52 17.45 23.31
C TYR A 361 -8.05 18.80 23.84
N LYS A 362 -6.73 19.03 23.83
CA LYS A 362 -6.09 20.22 24.39
C LYS A 362 -6.46 20.55 25.83
N GLY A 363 -6.48 19.54 26.68
CA GLY A 363 -6.93 19.68 28.08
C GLY A 363 -8.42 19.97 28.26
N MET A 364 -9.16 20.28 27.20
CA MET A 364 -10.60 20.49 27.22
C MET A 364 -11.33 19.16 27.05
N THR A 365 -12.49 19.04 27.70
CA THR A 365 -13.38 17.89 27.55
C THR A 365 -14.63 18.31 26.79
N ALA A 366 -15.02 17.53 25.79
CA ALA A 366 -16.22 17.76 25.00
C ALA A 366 -16.86 16.43 24.58
N TRP A 367 -18.10 16.47 24.11
CA TRP A 367 -18.80 15.32 23.56
C TRP A 367 -18.78 15.38 22.03
N ALA A 368 -18.33 14.29 21.43
CA ALA A 368 -18.30 14.09 20.00
C ALA A 368 -19.26 12.95 19.64
N PRO A 369 -20.00 13.06 18.52
CA PRO A 369 -20.70 11.90 17.97
C PRO A 369 -19.69 10.76 17.74
N GLU A 370 -19.99 9.53 18.15
CA GLU A 370 -19.10 8.38 17.89
C GLU A 370 -18.88 8.19 16.38
N ILE A 371 -19.88 8.55 15.59
CA ILE A 371 -19.82 8.59 14.13
C ILE A 371 -18.77 9.59 13.60
N SER A 372 -18.36 10.60 14.35
CA SER A 372 -17.30 11.55 13.95
C SER A 372 -15.90 11.14 14.40
N LEU A 373 -15.79 10.03 15.14
CA LEU A 373 -14.55 9.50 15.71
C LEU A 373 -14.12 8.24 14.96
N GLU A 374 -12.80 8.04 14.88
CA GLU A 374 -12.20 6.88 14.21
C GLU A 374 -11.12 6.28 15.06
N ASP A 375 -11.10 4.95 15.17
CA ASP A 375 -10.07 4.23 15.91
C ASP A 375 -8.69 4.58 15.35
N PHE A 376 -7.87 5.19 16.21
CA PHE A 376 -6.51 5.58 15.88
C PHE A 376 -5.56 4.54 16.44
N SER A 377 -4.89 3.83 15.54
CA SER A 377 -3.78 2.94 15.89
C SER A 377 -2.48 3.65 15.55
N ASP A 378 -1.69 4.00 16.57
CA ASP A 378 -0.28 4.33 16.35
C ASP A 378 0.53 3.03 16.42
N GLN A 379 1.21 2.70 15.32
CA GLN A 379 2.06 1.51 15.25
C GLN A 379 3.49 1.82 15.71
N PHE A 380 3.81 3.09 15.91
CA PHE A 380 5.15 3.55 16.21
C PHE A 380 5.16 4.35 17.52
N PRO A 381 6.29 4.33 18.26
CA PRO A 381 6.44 5.15 19.45
C PRO A 381 6.42 6.66 19.11
N ASP A 382 5.98 7.47 20.06
CA ASP A 382 5.97 8.93 19.95
C ASP A 382 7.39 9.51 20.01
N ASN A 383 7.64 10.57 19.23
CA ASN A 383 8.84 11.44 19.25
C ASN A 383 10.19 10.73 19.09
N GLU A 384 10.57 10.43 17.84
CA GLU A 384 11.85 9.78 17.52
C GLU A 384 13.08 10.69 17.71
N VAL A 385 12.91 12.01 17.58
CA VAL A 385 13.94 13.01 17.90
C VAL A 385 13.48 13.86 19.08
N VAL A 386 14.34 14.02 20.08
CA VAL A 386 14.06 14.91 21.22
C VAL A 386 14.13 16.36 20.77
N ILE A 387 13.06 17.10 21.05
CA ILE A 387 12.93 18.54 20.79
C ILE A 387 12.71 19.21 22.15
N GLN A 388 13.71 19.94 22.64
CA GLN A 388 13.70 20.51 23.99
C GLN A 388 12.77 21.72 24.12
N HIS A 389 12.62 22.49 23.03
CA HIS A 389 11.85 23.72 23.00
C HIS A 389 10.84 23.71 21.84
N PRO A 390 9.86 22.79 21.84
CA PRO A 390 8.77 22.86 20.87
C PRO A 390 8.01 24.18 21.04
N THR A 391 7.30 24.61 20.00
CA THR A 391 6.40 25.75 20.17
C THR A 391 5.32 25.46 21.22
N PRO A 392 4.82 26.49 21.92
CA PRO A 392 3.84 26.30 23.00
C PRO A 392 2.45 25.90 22.49
N GLU A 393 2.17 26.09 21.21
CA GLU A 393 0.88 25.76 20.60
C GLU A 393 0.81 24.25 20.32
N GLU A 394 -0.09 23.54 20.99
CA GLU A 394 -0.22 22.08 20.86
C GLU A 394 -0.62 21.59 19.44
N ASP A 395 -1.13 22.48 18.57
CA ASP A 395 -1.47 22.18 17.17
C ASP A 395 -0.33 22.41 16.18
N ASP A 396 0.74 23.05 16.63
CA ASP A 396 1.89 23.25 15.77
C ASP A 396 2.50 21.89 15.44
N ALA A 397 2.97 21.78 14.19
CA ALA A 397 3.68 20.58 13.79
C ALA A 397 4.90 20.42 14.71
N PRO A 398 5.22 19.23 15.24
CA PRO A 398 6.40 19.01 16.08
C PRO A 398 7.71 19.58 15.52
N GLN A 399 7.86 19.69 14.19
CA GLN A 399 9.01 20.37 13.60
C GLN A 399 9.10 21.88 13.85
N TYR A 400 8.07 22.52 14.42
CA TYR A 400 8.07 23.93 14.78
C TYR A 400 8.67 24.06 16.18
N MET A 401 9.75 24.82 16.29
CA MET A 401 10.50 24.92 17.55
C MET A 401 11.17 26.26 17.73
N TYR A 402 11.40 26.62 18.98
CA TYR A 402 12.30 27.70 19.36
C TYR A 402 13.74 27.17 19.38
N LEU A 403 14.66 27.88 18.74
CA LEU A 403 16.09 27.57 18.82
C LEU A 403 16.80 28.63 19.67
N PRO A 404 17.31 28.28 20.85
CA PRO A 404 18.04 29.21 21.70
C PRO A 404 19.22 29.86 20.96
N GLY A 405 19.29 31.20 21.02
CA GLY A 405 20.33 31.96 20.35
C GLY A 405 20.08 32.23 18.86
N GLU A 406 18.97 31.75 18.30
CA GLU A 406 18.46 32.17 16.99
C GLU A 406 17.19 33.02 17.18
N ASN A 407 16.94 33.95 16.27
CA ASN A 407 15.80 34.87 16.41
C ASN A 407 14.48 34.20 15.99
N GLY A 408 13.72 33.72 16.98
CA GLY A 408 12.30 33.36 16.82
C GLY A 408 12.02 31.87 16.59
N ILE A 409 10.77 31.60 16.22
CA ILE A 409 10.25 30.26 15.91
C ILE A 409 10.74 29.85 14.51
N LYS A 410 11.18 28.59 14.37
CA LYS A 410 11.57 28.00 13.09
C LYS A 410 10.56 26.96 12.66
N ASN A 411 9.98 27.13 11.47
CA ASN A 411 8.92 26.25 10.95
C ASN A 411 9.42 25.21 9.91
N ASN A 412 10.62 25.39 9.36
CA ASN A 412 11.16 24.58 8.24
C ASN A 412 12.31 23.66 8.66
N MET A 413 12.18 22.97 9.80
CA MET A 413 13.25 22.17 10.42
C MET A 413 13.34 20.71 9.93
N CYS A 414 12.60 20.34 8.87
CA CYS A 414 12.51 18.95 8.43
C CYS A 414 13.86 18.32 8.04
N GLY A 415 14.74 19.07 7.36
CA GLY A 415 16.08 18.57 6.99
C GLY A 415 16.98 18.33 8.20
N GLN A 416 16.93 19.26 9.17
CA GLN A 416 17.71 19.20 10.41
C GLN A 416 17.25 18.03 11.27
N LEU A 417 15.94 17.83 11.41
CA LEU A 417 15.36 16.69 12.13
C LEU A 417 15.68 15.35 11.47
N CYS A 418 15.72 15.26 10.13
CA CYS A 418 16.21 14.07 9.43
C CYS A 418 17.67 13.75 9.80
N ALA A 419 18.53 14.77 9.83
CA ALA A 419 19.93 14.61 10.21
C ALA A 419 20.11 14.24 11.69
N ALA A 420 19.35 14.87 12.60
CA ALA A 420 19.31 14.52 14.02
C ALA A 420 18.88 13.06 14.24
N PHE A 421 17.83 12.61 13.53
CA PHE A 421 17.38 11.22 13.56
C PHE A 421 18.47 10.23 13.13
N ILE A 422 19.17 10.48 12.02
CA ILE A 422 20.24 9.59 11.53
C ILE A 422 21.47 9.62 12.44
N THR A 423 21.81 10.79 12.98
CA THR A 423 22.95 10.97 13.90
C THR A 423 22.65 10.51 15.32
N ARG A 424 21.38 10.22 15.64
CA ARG A 424 20.91 9.82 16.98
C ARG A 424 21.22 10.87 18.05
N LEU A 425 21.18 12.13 17.66
CA LEU A 425 21.33 13.26 18.56
C LEU A 425 19.96 13.92 18.75
N ASP A 426 19.75 14.53 19.91
CA ASP A 426 18.70 15.53 20.04
C ASP A 426 18.97 16.72 19.12
N ILE A 427 17.91 17.48 18.81
CA ILE A 427 17.99 18.52 17.78
C ILE A 427 18.99 19.62 18.15
N GLU A 428 19.08 20.03 19.42
CA GLU A 428 19.99 21.10 19.85
C GLU A 428 21.46 20.68 19.80
N THR A 429 21.78 19.50 20.35
CA THR A 429 23.14 18.95 20.30
C THR A 429 23.61 18.80 18.85
N PHE A 430 22.73 18.32 17.96
CA PHE A 430 23.02 18.26 16.53
C PHE A 430 23.34 19.64 15.95
N MET A 431 22.49 20.64 16.24
CA MET A 431 22.62 21.99 15.70
C MET A 431 23.91 22.67 16.13
N VAL A 432 24.33 22.54 17.39
CA VAL A 432 25.61 23.06 17.90
C VAL A 432 26.78 22.46 17.11
N LYS A 433 26.81 21.13 16.95
CA LYS A 433 27.88 20.44 16.21
C LYS A 433 27.89 20.85 14.73
N TRP A 434 26.72 20.99 14.10
CA TRP A 434 26.65 21.41 12.71
C TRP A 434 27.14 22.85 12.52
N LYS A 435 26.76 23.77 13.42
CA LYS A 435 27.23 25.16 13.43
C LYS A 435 28.74 25.26 13.51
N GLU A 436 29.38 24.44 14.35
CA GLU A 436 30.84 24.39 14.48
C GLU A 436 31.52 23.87 13.20
N LYS A 437 30.97 22.85 12.56
CA LYS A 437 31.59 22.19 11.38
C LYS A 437 31.29 22.88 10.05
N ALA A 438 30.17 23.60 9.96
CA ALA A 438 29.68 24.16 8.71
C ALA A 438 28.92 25.49 8.90
N ALA A 439 29.50 26.42 9.66
CA ALA A 439 28.90 27.71 10.02
C ALA A 439 28.24 28.48 8.86
N VAL A 440 28.84 28.45 7.66
CA VAL A 440 28.28 29.12 6.46
C VAL A 440 26.94 28.51 6.05
N TYR A 441 26.87 27.18 5.95
CA TYR A 441 25.63 26.48 5.58
C TYR A 441 24.59 26.55 6.68
N TYR A 442 25.02 26.45 7.94
CA TYR A 442 24.15 26.67 9.10
C TYR A 442 23.49 28.05 9.02
N LYS A 443 24.28 29.11 8.80
CA LYS A 443 23.76 30.49 8.70
C LYS A 443 22.81 30.66 7.52
N LEU A 444 23.06 29.98 6.40
CA LEU A 444 22.19 30.01 5.22
C LEU A 444 20.87 29.27 5.43
N ALA A 445 20.85 28.18 6.19
CA ALA A 445 19.64 27.37 6.38
C ALA A 445 18.78 27.86 7.56
N VAL A 446 19.43 28.31 8.64
CA VAL A 446 18.78 28.57 9.94
C VAL A 446 18.92 30.03 10.36
N GLY A 447 20.01 30.68 9.96
CA GLY A 447 20.31 32.05 10.36
C GLY A 447 19.31 33.07 9.81
N GLY A 448 19.13 34.16 10.57
CA GLY A 448 18.23 35.26 10.22
C GLY A 448 16.79 35.06 10.72
N ASN A 449 15.90 35.97 10.29
CA ASN A 449 14.50 36.03 10.76
C ASN A 449 13.52 35.35 9.79
N THR A 450 14.01 34.73 8.72
CA THR A 450 13.17 34.10 7.69
C THR A 450 13.42 32.60 7.64
N ASP A 451 12.34 31.81 7.66
CA ASP A 451 12.42 30.36 7.52
C ASP A 451 12.71 29.96 6.07
N MET A 452 13.95 29.58 5.82
CA MET A 452 14.36 29.06 4.51
C MET A 452 14.22 27.53 4.47
N GLY A 453 13.84 27.00 3.30
CA GLY A 453 13.86 25.57 3.09
C GLY A 453 15.30 25.03 3.06
N THR A 454 15.48 23.79 3.51
CA THR A 454 16.79 23.11 3.42
C THR A 454 17.02 22.61 2.00
N GLY A 455 18.02 23.16 1.30
CA GLY A 455 18.48 22.63 0.00
C GLY A 455 19.38 21.40 0.16
N ILE A 456 19.61 20.67 -0.93
CA ILE A 456 20.43 19.45 -0.92
C ILE A 456 21.88 19.70 -0.46
N ASP A 457 22.49 20.83 -0.84
CA ASP A 457 23.87 21.15 -0.43
C ASP A 457 23.96 21.48 1.07
N SER A 458 22.93 22.16 1.62
CA SER A 458 22.83 22.36 3.08
C SER A 458 22.65 21.04 3.80
N LEU A 459 21.84 20.13 3.25
CA LEU A 459 21.66 18.78 3.79
C LEU A 459 22.95 17.96 3.73
N GLU A 460 23.73 18.01 2.65
CA GLU A 460 25.07 17.38 2.59
C GLU A 460 26.00 17.94 3.66
N SER A 461 25.94 19.25 3.93
CA SER A 461 26.75 19.88 4.97
C SER A 461 26.40 19.44 6.40
N MET A 462 25.14 19.09 6.66
CA MET A 462 24.66 18.62 7.97
C MET A 462 25.37 17.35 8.41
N TYR A 463 25.73 16.49 7.47
CA TYR A 463 26.44 15.24 7.74
C TYR A 463 27.96 15.41 7.80
N ARG A 464 28.50 16.64 7.84
CA ARG A 464 29.89 16.90 8.26
C ARG A 464 30.09 16.73 9.78
N VAL A 465 29.00 16.52 10.51
CA VAL A 465 29.02 16.15 11.92
C VAL A 465 29.44 14.68 12.05
N ASP A 466 30.46 14.44 12.87
CA ASP A 466 30.98 13.10 13.18
C ASP A 466 29.86 12.17 13.68
N PRO A 467 29.80 10.89 13.25
CA PRO A 467 30.77 10.12 12.45
C PRO A 467 30.61 10.18 10.92
N TYR A 468 29.76 11.06 10.42
CA TYR A 468 29.40 11.07 8.99
C TYR A 468 30.31 12.01 8.18
N ASN A 469 30.43 11.73 6.88
CA ASN A 469 31.29 12.44 5.93
C ASN A 469 32.78 12.50 6.35
N ALA A 470 33.23 11.53 7.12
CA ALA A 470 34.63 11.37 7.50
C ALA A 470 35.45 10.71 6.38
N VAL A 471 34.78 9.93 5.51
CA VAL A 471 35.39 9.23 4.38
C VAL A 471 34.58 9.40 3.09
N PRO A 472 35.24 9.42 1.91
CA PRO A 472 34.56 9.41 0.62
C PRO A 472 33.56 8.25 0.51
N GLY A 473 32.34 8.53 0.07
CA GLY A 473 31.27 7.52 -0.11
C GLY A 473 30.39 7.28 1.12
N ASP A 474 30.55 8.07 2.20
CA ASP A 474 29.56 8.14 3.28
C ASP A 474 28.26 8.82 2.82
N LEU A 475 28.36 9.73 1.84
CA LEU A 475 27.25 10.46 1.24
C LEU A 475 27.26 10.24 -0.26
N ILE A 476 26.12 9.87 -0.82
CA ILE A 476 25.95 9.64 -2.26
C ILE A 476 24.62 10.26 -2.68
N ARG A 477 24.60 11.08 -3.73
CA ARG A 477 23.32 11.62 -4.25
C ARG A 477 22.43 10.49 -4.75
N PHE A 478 21.12 10.67 -4.64
CA PHE A 478 20.16 9.60 -4.90
C PHE A 478 20.34 8.95 -6.28
N ASP A 479 20.44 9.79 -7.31
CA ASP A 479 20.62 9.41 -8.71
C ASP A 479 21.90 8.59 -8.93
N GLN A 480 23.00 8.97 -8.27
CA GLN A 480 24.27 8.25 -8.33
C GLN A 480 24.18 6.87 -7.68
N GLY A 481 23.51 6.76 -6.53
CA GLY A 481 23.31 5.48 -5.84
C GLY A 481 22.42 4.50 -6.61
N MET A 482 21.53 5.01 -7.48
CA MET A 482 20.61 4.18 -8.28
C MET A 482 21.07 4.00 -9.73
N LEU A 483 22.23 4.54 -10.11
CA LEU A 483 22.69 4.62 -11.50
C LEU A 483 22.97 3.23 -12.10
N ASP A 484 22.39 2.95 -13.26
CA ASP A 484 22.83 1.82 -14.10
C ASP A 484 24.14 2.19 -14.80
N PRO A 485 25.23 1.44 -14.58
CA PRO A 485 26.52 1.75 -15.20
C PRO A 485 26.46 1.74 -16.73
N ILE A 486 25.56 0.94 -17.33
CA ILE A 486 25.43 0.83 -18.79
C ILE A 486 24.61 1.97 -19.36
N THR A 487 23.37 2.13 -18.89
CA THR A 487 22.45 3.12 -19.48
C THR A 487 22.70 4.53 -18.97
N ARG A 488 23.46 4.69 -17.87
CA ARG A 488 23.68 5.96 -17.16
C ARG A 488 22.36 6.62 -16.73
N ARG A 489 21.33 5.80 -16.51
CA ARG A 489 20.02 6.22 -16.00
C ARG A 489 19.81 5.63 -14.61
N PRO A 490 19.22 6.37 -13.67
CA PRO A 490 18.78 5.79 -12.41
C PRO A 490 17.75 4.69 -12.66
N LEU A 491 17.98 3.50 -12.12
CA LEU A 491 17.01 2.42 -12.10
C LEU A 491 16.44 2.33 -10.69
N VAL A 492 15.22 2.84 -10.52
CA VAL A 492 14.58 2.94 -9.22
C VAL A 492 13.57 1.81 -9.07
N SER A 493 13.71 1.01 -8.02
CA SER A 493 12.82 -0.10 -7.69
C SER A 493 12.91 -0.46 -6.21
N PRO A 494 11.86 -1.07 -5.62
CA PRO A 494 11.86 -1.44 -4.21
C PRO A 494 13.02 -2.36 -3.85
N GLY A 495 13.33 -3.37 -4.67
CA GLY A 495 14.42 -4.31 -4.39
C GLY A 495 15.79 -3.66 -4.41
N ARG A 496 16.06 -2.78 -5.40
CA ARG A 496 17.30 -1.99 -5.44
C ARG A 496 17.41 -1.02 -4.26
N MET A 497 16.33 -0.32 -3.92
CA MET A 497 16.32 0.56 -2.75
C MET A 497 16.54 -0.22 -1.47
N GLN A 498 15.91 -1.39 -1.30
CA GLN A 498 16.12 -2.25 -0.15
C GLN A 498 17.59 -2.68 -0.04
N LYS A 499 18.24 -3.06 -1.15
CA LYS A 499 19.67 -3.40 -1.17
C LYS A 499 20.54 -2.22 -0.72
N MET A 500 20.28 -1.02 -1.22
CA MET A 500 20.96 0.21 -0.77
C MET A 500 20.72 0.49 0.72
N LEU A 501 19.49 0.29 1.20
CA LEU A 501 19.10 0.57 2.58
C LEU A 501 19.74 -0.37 3.62
N LYS A 502 20.37 -1.47 3.19
CA LYS A 502 21.17 -2.33 4.08
C LYS A 502 22.35 -1.56 4.69
N ASP A 503 23.01 -0.76 3.86
CA ASP A 503 24.22 -0.02 4.23
C ASP A 503 23.98 1.48 4.36
N PHE A 504 22.82 1.99 3.94
CA PHE A 504 22.49 3.41 3.91
C PHE A 504 21.10 3.69 4.51
N TYR A 505 20.90 4.93 4.95
CA TYR A 505 19.60 5.59 5.01
C TYR A 505 19.38 6.37 3.71
N LEU A 506 18.14 6.65 3.35
CA LEU A 506 17.84 7.63 2.29
C LEU A 506 17.13 8.83 2.90
N VAL A 507 17.73 10.01 2.81
CA VAL A 507 17.01 11.26 3.04
C VAL A 507 16.34 11.66 1.73
N ALA A 508 15.02 11.57 1.66
CA ALA A 508 14.25 11.80 0.44
C ALA A 508 13.50 13.13 0.49
N GLY A 509 13.65 13.93 -0.57
CA GLY A 509 12.91 15.17 -0.80
C GLY A 509 11.56 14.85 -1.44
N VAL A 510 10.53 14.79 -0.61
CA VAL A 510 9.17 14.41 -0.98
C VAL A 510 8.25 15.62 -1.00
N ARG A 511 6.99 15.40 -1.35
CA ARG A 511 5.92 16.40 -1.21
C ARG A 511 4.91 15.95 -0.17
N ILE A 512 4.48 16.89 0.65
CA ILE A 512 3.40 16.70 1.61
C ILE A 512 2.19 17.57 1.27
N LYS A 513 0.99 17.10 1.64
CA LYS A 513 -0.26 17.77 1.29
C LYS A 513 -0.33 19.15 1.98
N LYS A 514 -0.48 20.23 1.20
CA LYS A 514 -0.53 21.62 1.71
C LYS A 514 -1.59 21.88 2.78
N THR A 515 -2.70 21.15 2.70
CA THR A 515 -3.85 21.32 3.61
C THR A 515 -3.73 20.46 4.86
N ASP A 516 -2.68 19.63 4.96
CA ASP A 516 -2.46 18.78 6.11
C ASP A 516 -1.57 19.51 7.12
N LYS A 517 -2.15 19.82 8.28
CA LYS A 517 -1.45 20.53 9.36
C LYS A 517 -0.93 19.59 10.45
N PHE A 518 -1.31 18.31 10.44
CA PHE A 518 -1.05 17.41 11.56
C PHE A 518 -0.20 16.20 11.18
N THR A 519 -0.41 15.64 9.97
CA THR A 519 0.11 14.30 9.66
C THR A 519 1.34 14.30 8.77
N GLY A 520 1.64 15.42 8.10
CA GLY A 520 2.73 15.51 7.14
C GLY A 520 2.58 14.52 5.96
N ARG A 521 1.34 14.27 5.53
CA ARG A 521 0.97 13.25 4.54
C ARG A 521 1.76 13.38 3.25
N LEU A 522 2.41 12.30 2.83
CA LEU A 522 2.97 12.18 1.47
C LEU A 522 1.89 12.32 0.39
N SER A 523 2.16 13.16 -0.62
CA SER A 523 1.26 13.36 -1.75
C SER A 523 2.04 13.69 -3.02
N GLY A 524 1.50 13.35 -4.20
CA GLY A 524 2.16 13.66 -5.48
C GLY A 524 2.30 15.16 -5.79
N GLY A 525 1.62 16.03 -5.04
CA GLY A 525 1.75 17.48 -5.11
C GLY A 525 1.67 18.10 -3.72
N GLY A 526 2.20 19.30 -3.54
CA GLY A 526 2.11 20.01 -2.27
C GLY A 526 3.35 20.81 -1.90
N THR A 527 3.67 20.87 -0.61
CA THR A 527 4.86 21.55 -0.07
C THR A 527 6.04 20.57 -0.08
N GLY A 528 7.23 21.04 -0.47
CA GLY A 528 8.44 20.24 -0.41
C GLY A 528 8.82 19.92 1.04
N HIS A 529 9.26 18.69 1.30
CA HIS A 529 9.54 18.19 2.64
C HIS A 529 10.66 17.15 2.61
N TRP A 530 11.41 17.04 3.70
CA TRP A 530 12.43 15.99 3.86
C TRP A 530 11.92 14.91 4.78
N ILE A 531 12.20 13.66 4.43
CA ILE A 531 11.95 12.48 5.27
C ILE A 531 13.18 11.58 5.27
N VAL A 532 13.23 10.62 6.20
CA VAL A 532 14.22 9.54 6.18
C VAL A 532 13.52 8.23 5.85
N VAL A 533 13.88 7.59 4.74
CA VAL A 533 13.50 6.22 4.45
C VAL A 533 14.48 5.30 5.18
N ASP A 534 13.94 4.49 6.09
CA ASP A 534 14.71 3.52 6.86
C ASP A 534 14.62 2.12 6.25
N LYS A 535 13.44 1.73 5.77
CA LYS A 535 13.22 0.38 5.28
C LYS A 535 12.27 0.36 4.09
N VAL A 536 12.62 -0.47 3.12
CA VAL A 536 11.74 -0.86 2.01
C VAL A 536 11.56 -2.36 2.09
N THR A 537 10.31 -2.80 2.07
CA THR A 537 9.93 -4.21 2.03
C THR A 537 9.30 -4.47 0.66
N PRO A 538 10.06 -4.98 -0.32
CA PRO A 538 9.52 -5.38 -1.61
C PRO A 538 8.40 -6.39 -1.42
N ASN A 539 7.36 -6.23 -2.22
CA ASN A 539 6.16 -7.01 -2.15
C ASN A 539 5.78 -7.43 -3.57
N GLY A 540 6.03 -8.69 -3.92
CA GLY A 540 5.70 -9.24 -5.23
C GLY A 540 4.19 -9.43 -5.47
N LYS A 541 3.35 -9.12 -4.47
CA LYS A 541 1.93 -9.52 -4.38
C LYS A 541 1.00 -9.05 -5.51
N ASN A 542 1.36 -8.02 -6.29
CA ASN A 542 0.45 -7.32 -7.20
C ASN A 542 1.03 -7.14 -8.62
N ASP A 543 1.63 -8.21 -9.15
CA ASP A 543 2.10 -8.29 -10.54
C ASP A 543 3.18 -7.26 -10.89
N GLY A 544 3.99 -6.91 -9.88
CA GLY A 544 5.26 -6.24 -10.12
C GLY A 544 6.01 -5.78 -8.89
N CYS A 545 6.91 -4.81 -9.10
CA CYS A 545 7.84 -4.29 -8.11
C CYS A 545 7.14 -3.29 -7.18
N GLN A 546 6.19 -3.78 -6.38
CA GLN A 546 5.55 -3.01 -5.31
C GLN A 546 6.26 -3.26 -3.97
N GLY A 547 5.77 -2.63 -2.91
CA GLY A 547 6.36 -2.75 -1.59
C GLY A 547 5.72 -1.83 -0.57
N TRP A 548 6.27 -1.89 0.63
CA TRP A 548 5.99 -0.97 1.72
C TRP A 548 7.25 -0.19 2.06
N VAL A 549 7.08 1.08 2.40
CA VAL A 549 8.16 2.00 2.75
C VAL A 549 7.90 2.50 4.16
N GLU A 550 8.81 2.19 5.07
CA GLU A 550 8.82 2.74 6.42
C GLU A 550 9.74 3.96 6.44
N ILE A 551 9.18 5.09 6.85
CA ILE A 551 9.86 6.38 6.89
C ILE A 551 9.83 6.94 8.31
N TYR A 552 10.83 7.76 8.65
CA TYR A 552 10.70 8.78 9.68
C TYR A 552 10.27 10.09 9.01
N ASN A 553 9.17 10.66 9.49
CA ASN A 553 8.62 11.92 9.04
C ASN A 553 8.85 13.00 10.13
N PRO A 554 9.71 14.00 9.86
CA PRO A 554 9.96 15.11 10.77
C PRO A 554 8.73 15.93 11.12
N PHE A 555 7.74 16.01 10.21
CA PHE A 555 6.59 16.89 10.39
C PHE A 555 5.83 16.53 11.67
N PRO A 556 5.38 15.27 11.86
CA PRO A 556 4.86 14.77 13.13
C PRO A 556 5.94 14.16 14.05
N ASN A 557 7.24 14.29 13.72
CA ASN A 557 8.37 13.70 14.46
C ASN A 557 8.21 12.19 14.79
N LYS A 558 7.75 11.39 13.82
CA LYS A 558 7.48 9.96 14.05
C LYS A 558 7.64 9.11 12.81
N ARG A 559 7.67 7.79 13.01
CA ARG A 559 7.65 6.83 11.92
C ARG A 559 6.26 6.70 11.29
N GLN A 560 6.26 6.40 10.00
CA GLN A 560 5.07 6.19 9.19
C GLN A 560 5.34 5.10 8.14
N GLU A 561 4.29 4.38 7.74
CA GLU A 561 4.36 3.39 6.66
C GLU A 561 3.49 3.84 5.47
N TYR A 562 4.04 3.74 4.26
CA TYR A 562 3.35 4.04 2.99
C TYR A 562 3.50 2.89 2.01
N SER A 563 2.57 2.77 1.06
CA SER A 563 2.84 1.94 -0.10
C SER A 563 3.97 2.55 -0.93
N TYR A 564 4.75 1.71 -1.60
CA TYR A 564 5.87 2.16 -2.43
C TYR A 564 5.42 3.13 -3.53
N ASP A 565 4.25 2.92 -4.11
CA ASP A 565 3.69 3.80 -5.14
C ASP A 565 3.32 5.18 -4.58
N GLU A 566 2.73 5.25 -3.38
CA GLU A 566 2.45 6.53 -2.70
C GLU A 566 3.75 7.29 -2.41
N PHE A 567 4.78 6.58 -1.93
CA PHE A 567 6.10 7.16 -1.70
C PHE A 567 6.72 7.70 -2.99
N ILE A 568 6.83 6.89 -4.05
CA ILE A 568 7.44 7.31 -5.32
C ILE A 568 6.68 8.46 -5.96
N ASN A 569 5.35 8.44 -5.92
CA ASN A 569 4.54 9.55 -6.41
C ASN A 569 4.84 10.86 -5.66
N SER A 570 5.08 10.80 -4.34
CA SER A 570 5.46 11.97 -3.55
C SER A 570 6.92 12.40 -3.75
N PHE A 571 7.81 11.46 -4.07
CA PHE A 571 9.24 11.68 -4.24
C PHE A 571 9.58 12.37 -5.57
N GLY A 572 8.62 12.37 -6.51
CA GLY A 572 8.72 13.08 -7.79
C GLY A 572 8.93 12.16 -8.98
N LEU A 573 8.82 12.74 -10.18
CA LEU A 573 8.98 12.02 -11.44
C LEU A 573 10.42 11.50 -11.61
N PRO A 574 10.63 10.36 -12.31
CA PRO A 574 11.96 9.87 -12.68
C PRO A 574 12.87 10.97 -13.24
N GLY A 575 14.00 11.18 -12.58
CA GLY A 575 15.00 12.20 -12.93
C GLY A 575 14.83 13.54 -12.19
N MET A 576 13.75 13.73 -11.43
CA MET A 576 13.54 14.89 -10.57
C MET A 576 13.63 14.55 -9.07
N GLN A 577 13.90 13.29 -8.72
CA GLN A 577 14.07 12.87 -7.33
C GLN A 577 15.30 13.51 -6.71
N LEU A 578 15.08 14.28 -5.64
CA LEU A 578 16.13 14.90 -4.84
C LEU A 578 16.33 14.09 -3.57
N GLY A 579 17.47 13.45 -3.39
CA GLY A 579 17.75 12.70 -2.17
C GLY A 579 19.23 12.44 -1.94
N LEU A 580 19.53 12.01 -0.72
CA LEU A 580 20.88 11.72 -0.26
C LEU A 580 20.90 10.36 0.44
N TRP A 581 21.70 9.45 -0.09
CA TRP A 581 22.07 8.22 0.60
C TRP A 581 23.11 8.54 1.67
N VAL A 582 22.83 8.18 2.91
CA VAL A 582 23.69 8.43 4.07
C VAL A 582 24.09 7.09 4.67
N ARG A 583 25.37 6.73 4.61
CA ARG A 583 25.86 5.41 5.04
C ARG A 583 25.55 5.16 6.51
N ARG A 584 24.90 4.06 6.85
CA ARG A 584 24.69 3.63 8.25
C ARG A 584 26.04 3.47 8.93
N LYS A 585 26.24 4.15 10.05
CA LYS A 585 27.36 3.91 10.95
C LYS A 585 26.86 2.93 12.01
N GLY A 586 27.57 1.82 12.19
CA GLY A 586 27.21 0.81 13.18
C GLY A 586 27.06 1.44 14.55
N LEU A 587 26.09 0.98 15.32
CA LEU A 587 26.04 1.20 16.76
C LEU A 587 27.27 0.46 17.32
N GLY A 588 28.39 1.18 17.45
CA GLY A 588 29.55 0.69 18.19
C GLY A 588 29.19 0.43 19.63
#